data_AF-A0A534GYV3-F1
#
_entry.id   AF-A0A534GYV3-F1
#
_cell.length_a   1.000
_cell.length_b   1.000
_cell.length_c   1.000
_cell.angle_alpha   90.00
_cell.angle_beta   90.00
_cell.angle_gamma   90.00
#
_symmetry.space_group_name_H-M   'P 1'
#
loop_
_entity.id
_entity.type
_entity.pdbx_description
1 polymer ?
#
loop_
_entity_poly.entity_id
_entity_poly.type
_entity_poly.pdbx_seq_one_letter_code
_entity_poly.pdbx_strand_id
1 'polypeptide(L)'
;MKTEAREAVLSPADVKTILGLCSAEGVLVGGQALAFWVDHLGVRRPQELEIAVTADADFIGDSALAKKLGEALGWKWWIPNLDDATPQTGKVTHTLADGSIKQIDLLSGVIGLTTLDVKRRAIDMDVPEIGPLRVMHPIDVLDSRIHNLDLLPGKRNAAGIAQGALATAMVRAFISHELESRGERVALKLLERVAAVAAEPGAVRIFLLYGIDPLNAIALEDFRTNAALHTKRWPQITEQVSAQREKMRRLIQTAKSRRK
;
A
#
# COMPACT_ATOMS: atom_id res chain seq x y z
N MET A 1 22.06 14.77 20.78
CA MET A 1 21.62 13.74 19.81
C MET A 1 20.51 12.94 20.47
N LYS A 2 19.25 13.06 20.02
CA LYS A 2 18.22 12.08 20.39
C LYS A 2 18.56 10.82 19.61
N THR A 3 19.04 9.79 20.30
CA THR A 3 19.14 8.45 19.71
C THR A 3 17.72 8.06 19.31
N GLU A 4 17.43 8.01 18.01
CA GLU A 4 16.15 7.46 17.54
C GLU A 4 16.04 6.05 18.10
N ALA A 5 14.96 5.79 18.82
CA ALA A 5 14.72 4.47 19.38
C ALA A 5 14.66 3.46 18.22
N ARG A 6 15.38 2.35 18.36
CA ARG A 6 15.42 1.32 17.34
C ARG A 6 14.03 0.67 17.22
N GLU A 7 13.41 0.73 16.05
CA GLU A 7 12.15 0.04 15.78
C GLU A 7 12.38 -1.49 15.80
N ALA A 8 11.51 -2.19 16.54
CA ALA A 8 11.47 -3.63 16.63
C ALA A 8 10.30 -4.17 15.82
N VAL A 9 10.56 -5.22 15.04
CA VAL A 9 9.55 -5.89 14.23
C VAL A 9 8.48 -6.52 15.13
N LEU A 10 7.21 -6.31 14.81
CA LEU A 10 6.10 -7.03 15.43
C LEU A 10 6.24 -8.54 15.19
N SER A 11 6.17 -9.34 16.25
CA SER A 11 6.19 -10.79 16.10
C SER A 11 4.89 -11.28 15.43
N PRO A 12 4.87 -12.48 14.83
CA PRO A 12 3.63 -13.04 14.27
C PRO A 12 2.47 -13.11 15.27
N ALA A 13 2.78 -13.36 16.55
CA ALA A 13 1.78 -13.39 17.63
C ALA A 13 1.25 -11.98 17.95
N ASP A 14 2.12 -10.95 17.93
CA ASP A 14 1.68 -9.56 18.09
C ASP A 14 0.76 -9.18 16.94
N VAL A 15 1.18 -9.43 15.69
CA VAL A 15 0.39 -9.10 14.49
C VAL A 15 -0.98 -9.77 14.55
N LYS A 16 -1.05 -11.07 14.86
CA LYS A 16 -2.32 -11.80 15.01
C LYS A 16 -3.23 -11.14 16.05
N THR A 17 -2.69 -10.82 17.22
CA THR A 17 -3.45 -10.21 18.33
C THR A 17 -3.94 -8.82 17.96
N ILE A 18 -3.06 -7.98 17.38
CA ILE A 18 -3.38 -6.62 16.96
C ILE A 18 -4.49 -6.63 15.90
N LEU A 19 -4.37 -7.48 14.87
CA LEU A 19 -5.38 -7.58 13.82
C LEU A 19 -6.73 -8.01 14.38
N GLY A 20 -6.75 -8.96 15.32
CA GLY A 20 -7.99 -9.40 15.99
C GLY A 20 -8.62 -8.29 16.84
N LEU A 21 -7.83 -7.47 17.53
CA LEU A 21 -8.35 -6.36 18.35
C LEU A 21 -8.86 -5.17 17.52
N CYS A 22 -8.30 -4.97 16.32
CA CYS A 22 -8.72 -3.91 15.39
C CYS A 22 -9.98 -4.25 14.58
N SER A 23 -10.51 -5.46 14.72
CA SER A 23 -11.57 -6.01 13.86
C SER A 23 -12.79 -5.08 13.74
N ALA A 24 -13.20 -4.78 12.51
CA ALA A 24 -14.33 -3.92 12.08
C ALA A 24 -14.28 -2.41 12.42
N GLU A 25 -13.45 -1.96 13.36
CA GLU A 25 -13.37 -0.54 13.77
C GLU A 25 -12.31 0.26 13.00
N GLY A 26 -11.26 -0.41 12.54
CA GLY A 26 -10.18 0.17 11.72
C GLY A 26 -10.10 -0.43 10.32
N VAL A 27 -9.38 0.25 9.42
CA VAL A 27 -8.98 -0.31 8.12
C VAL A 27 -7.48 -0.56 8.15
N LEU A 28 -7.05 -1.79 7.95
CA LEU A 28 -5.63 -2.13 7.79
C LEU A 28 -5.10 -1.47 6.51
N VAL A 29 -4.06 -0.64 6.63
CA VAL A 29 -3.47 0.11 5.51
C VAL A 29 -1.95 -0.08 5.46
N GLY A 30 -1.28 0.69 4.62
CA GLY A 30 0.16 0.87 4.72
C GLY A 30 0.97 -0.37 4.31
N GLY A 31 2.14 -0.53 4.93
CA GLY A 31 3.00 -1.68 4.66
C GLY A 31 2.38 -3.00 5.14
N GLN A 32 1.56 -2.93 6.18
CA GLN A 32 0.92 -4.11 6.77
C GLN A 32 -0.22 -4.65 5.90
N ALA A 33 -0.98 -3.78 5.22
CA ALA A 33 -1.95 -4.22 4.20
C ALA A 33 -1.26 -4.91 3.01
N LEU A 34 -0.10 -4.39 2.58
CA LEU A 34 0.70 -5.05 1.55
C LEU A 34 1.15 -6.44 2.01
N ALA A 35 1.67 -6.55 3.24
CA ALA A 35 2.09 -7.81 3.83
C ALA A 35 0.94 -8.83 3.88
N PHE A 36 -0.22 -8.39 4.37
CA PHE A 36 -1.43 -9.21 4.43
C PHE A 36 -1.81 -9.77 3.06
N TRP A 37 -1.90 -8.92 2.02
CA TRP A 37 -2.30 -9.39 0.70
C TRP A 37 -1.26 -10.29 0.03
N VAL A 38 0.02 -9.99 0.23
CA VAL A 38 1.13 -10.82 -0.28
C VAL A 38 1.04 -12.23 0.30
N ASP A 39 0.79 -12.35 1.60
CA ASP A 39 0.67 -13.65 2.26
C ASP A 39 -0.63 -14.35 1.88
N HIS A 40 -1.75 -13.62 1.84
CA HIS A 40 -3.06 -14.16 1.48
C HIS A 40 -3.10 -14.68 0.04
N LEU A 41 -2.41 -14.03 -0.89
CA LEU A 41 -2.35 -14.39 -2.31
C LEU A 41 -1.15 -15.28 -2.67
N GLY A 42 -0.30 -15.64 -1.69
CA GLY A 42 0.88 -16.49 -1.93
C GLY A 42 1.95 -15.85 -2.83
N VAL A 43 2.09 -14.52 -2.80
CA VAL A 43 3.02 -13.77 -3.66
C VAL A 43 4.43 -13.85 -3.08
N ARG A 44 5.42 -14.18 -3.92
CA ARG A 44 6.81 -14.26 -3.50
C ARG A 44 7.37 -12.89 -3.14
N ARG A 45 7.97 -12.79 -1.95
CA ARG A 45 8.68 -11.58 -1.49
C ARG A 45 10.07 -11.47 -2.14
N PRO A 46 10.52 -10.26 -2.52
CA PRO A 46 11.89 -10.02 -2.95
C PRO A 46 12.86 -10.11 -1.77
N GLN A 47 14.16 -10.27 -2.04
CA GLN A 47 15.19 -10.48 -1.01
C GLN A 47 15.25 -9.32 0.00
N GLU A 48 15.05 -8.08 -0.47
CA GLU A 48 15.04 -6.88 0.35
C GLU A 48 13.92 -6.86 1.40
N LEU A 49 12.89 -7.70 1.23
CA LEU A 49 11.71 -7.81 2.10
C LEU A 49 11.50 -9.25 2.62
N GLU A 50 12.53 -10.09 2.56
CA GLU A 50 12.45 -11.50 2.94
C GLU A 50 12.11 -11.67 4.43
N ILE A 51 12.75 -10.87 5.29
CA ILE A 51 12.53 -10.88 6.74
C ILE A 51 11.14 -10.31 7.09
N ALA A 52 10.81 -9.13 6.56
CA ALA A 52 9.52 -8.49 6.79
C ALA A 52 9.19 -7.48 5.69
N VAL A 53 7.92 -7.40 5.30
CA VAL A 53 7.41 -6.35 4.41
C VAL A 53 7.33 -5.01 5.15
N THR A 54 7.00 -5.03 6.45
CA THR A 54 6.95 -3.86 7.34
C THR A 54 7.31 -4.29 8.76
N ALA A 55 7.89 -3.38 9.55
CA ALA A 55 8.14 -3.61 10.98
C ALA A 55 6.92 -3.26 11.85
N ASP A 56 6.10 -2.32 11.36
CA ASP A 56 4.97 -1.73 12.08
C ASP A 56 3.62 -2.07 11.44
N ALA A 57 2.55 -1.92 12.21
CA ALA A 57 1.18 -2.04 11.74
C ALA A 57 0.51 -0.65 11.62
N ASP A 58 -0.03 -0.37 10.43
CA ASP A 58 -0.75 0.87 10.13
C ASP A 58 -2.26 0.61 9.99
N PHE A 59 -3.08 1.42 10.66
CA PHE A 59 -4.53 1.41 10.45
C PHE A 59 -5.05 2.82 10.20
N ILE A 60 -6.05 2.96 9.34
CA ILE A 60 -6.96 4.11 9.45
C ILE A 60 -7.89 3.82 10.61
N GLY A 61 -7.85 4.68 11.63
CA GLY A 61 -8.61 4.54 12.86
C GLY A 61 -8.70 5.86 13.61
N ASP A 62 -9.48 5.90 14.70
CA ASP A 62 -9.58 7.07 15.56
C ASP A 62 -8.81 6.89 16.88
N SER A 63 -8.83 7.92 17.72
CA SER A 63 -8.17 7.93 19.02
C SER A 63 -8.81 6.95 20.02
N ALA A 64 -10.10 6.64 19.86
CA ALA A 64 -10.79 5.66 20.69
C ALA A 64 -10.26 4.24 20.41
N LEU A 65 -10.04 3.90 19.14
CA LEU A 65 -9.39 2.65 18.76
C LEU A 65 -7.96 2.55 19.31
N ALA A 66 -7.18 3.63 19.22
CA ALA A 66 -5.82 3.65 19.77
C ALA A 66 -5.79 3.37 21.29
N LYS A 67 -6.70 3.99 22.04
CA LYS A 67 -6.84 3.77 23.48
C LYS A 67 -7.24 2.33 23.79
N LYS A 68 -8.28 1.81 23.12
CA LYS A 68 -8.77 0.42 23.30
C LYS A 68 -7.67 -0.59 23.03
N LEU A 69 -6.90 -0.40 21.95
CA LEU A 69 -5.76 -1.26 21.61
C LEU A 69 -4.68 -1.22 22.69
N GLY A 70 -4.29 -0.02 23.13
CA GLY A 70 -3.29 0.14 24.17
C GLY A 70 -3.70 -0.55 25.48
N GLU A 71 -4.94 -0.37 25.92
CA GLU A 71 -5.50 -1.02 27.11
C GLU A 71 -5.52 -2.54 26.98
N ALA A 72 -6.01 -3.07 25.85
CA ALA A 72 -6.11 -4.52 25.62
C ALA A 72 -4.73 -5.21 25.52
N LEU A 73 -3.74 -4.53 24.94
CA LEU A 73 -2.38 -5.06 24.81
C LEU A 73 -1.52 -4.84 26.07
N GLY A 74 -1.96 -3.98 26.99
CA GLY A 74 -1.11 -3.49 28.09
C GLY A 74 0.06 -2.63 27.58
N TRP A 75 -0.10 -1.97 26.44
CA TRP A 75 0.91 -1.14 25.79
C TRP A 75 0.64 0.34 26.07
N LYS A 76 1.65 1.20 25.91
CA LYS A 76 1.45 2.65 26.05
C LYS A 76 0.75 3.18 24.81
N TRP A 77 -0.25 4.05 24.99
CA TRP A 77 -0.87 4.78 23.88
C TRP A 77 -0.65 6.29 24.01
N TRP A 78 -0.67 6.96 22.88
CA TRP A 78 -0.55 8.40 22.73
C TRP A 78 -1.58 8.89 21.72
N ILE A 79 -2.16 10.06 22.00
CA ILE A 79 -3.11 10.74 21.12
C ILE A 79 -2.53 12.12 20.83
N PRO A 80 -2.38 12.51 19.55
CA PRO A 80 -1.89 13.83 19.19
C PRO A 80 -2.87 14.93 19.61
N ASN A 81 -2.31 16.08 19.98
CA ASN A 81 -3.06 17.32 20.20
C ASN A 81 -3.04 18.20 18.94
N LEU A 82 -3.68 19.37 18.99
CA LEU A 82 -3.79 20.29 17.85
C LEU A 82 -2.44 20.88 17.40
N ASP A 83 -1.43 20.88 18.27
CA ASP A 83 -0.10 21.42 17.99
C ASP A 83 0.84 20.37 17.38
N ASP A 84 0.44 19.08 17.39
CA ASP A 84 1.20 18.01 16.78
C ASP A 84 0.99 18.01 15.24
N ALA A 85 2.04 18.38 14.51
CA ALA A 85 2.04 18.34 13.03
C ALA A 85 2.16 16.90 12.50
N THR A 86 1.15 16.07 12.73
CA THR A 86 1.13 14.65 12.37
C THR A 86 -0.20 14.23 11.73
N PRO A 87 -0.19 13.32 10.74
CA PRO A 87 -1.41 12.70 10.23
C PRO A 87 -1.97 11.61 11.17
N GLN A 88 -1.28 11.30 12.27
CA GLN A 88 -1.69 10.29 13.23
C GLN A 88 -2.94 10.74 13.99
N THR A 89 -3.83 9.80 14.28
CA THR A 89 -4.98 9.95 15.21
C THR A 89 -4.69 9.30 16.55
N GLY A 90 -3.67 8.44 16.60
CA GLY A 90 -3.15 7.82 17.80
C GLY A 90 -1.97 6.92 17.48
N LYS A 91 -1.28 6.49 18.53
CA LYS A 91 -0.11 5.64 18.44
C LYS A 91 -0.09 4.69 19.63
N VAL A 92 0.24 3.42 19.42
CA VAL A 92 0.39 2.42 20.48
C VAL A 92 1.81 1.86 20.42
N THR A 93 2.49 1.79 21.56
CA THR A 93 3.91 1.43 21.64
C THR A 93 4.23 0.51 22.81
N HIS A 94 5.21 -0.37 22.60
CA HIS A 94 5.77 -1.22 23.64
C HIS A 94 7.29 -1.21 23.57
N THR A 95 7.92 -0.80 24.66
CA THR A 95 9.39 -0.78 24.79
C THR A 95 9.87 -2.11 25.33
N LEU A 96 10.72 -2.79 24.55
CA LEU A 96 11.37 -4.05 24.94
C LEU A 96 12.53 -3.80 25.92
N ALA A 97 13.00 -4.87 26.56
CA ALA A 97 14.07 -4.81 27.55
C ALA A 97 15.40 -4.25 27.01
N ASP A 98 15.65 -4.40 25.70
CA ASP A 98 16.82 -3.85 25.01
C ASP A 98 16.64 -2.38 24.57
N GLY A 99 15.51 -1.75 24.92
CA GLY A 99 15.16 -0.38 24.57
C GLY A 99 14.56 -0.19 23.18
N SER A 100 14.43 -1.25 22.38
CA SER A 100 13.74 -1.18 21.09
C SER A 100 12.23 -1.06 21.25
N ILE A 101 11.54 -0.51 20.25
CA ILE A 101 10.10 -0.17 20.35
C ILE A 101 9.31 -0.90 19.27
N LYS A 102 8.27 -1.63 19.68
CA LYS A 102 7.18 -2.09 18.82
C LYS A 102 6.13 -1.01 18.70
N GLN A 103 5.54 -0.86 17.51
CA GLN A 103 4.65 0.27 17.21
C GLN A 103 3.44 -0.13 16.37
N ILE A 104 2.33 0.55 16.66
CA ILE A 104 1.10 0.54 15.87
C ILE A 104 0.69 1.99 15.67
N ASP A 105 0.53 2.40 14.41
CA ASP A 105 0.13 3.74 14.05
C ASP A 105 -1.33 3.78 13.60
N LEU A 106 -2.11 4.65 14.22
CA LEU A 106 -3.47 4.97 13.80
C LEU A 106 -3.41 6.29 13.04
N LEU A 107 -3.92 6.27 11.81
CA LEU A 107 -3.80 7.35 10.84
C LEU A 107 -5.18 7.92 10.50
N SER A 108 -5.23 9.23 10.28
CA SER A 108 -6.43 9.90 9.74
C SER A 108 -6.67 9.59 8.26
N GLY A 109 -5.64 9.14 7.55
CA GLY A 109 -5.70 8.86 6.12
C GLY A 109 -4.39 8.31 5.56
N VAL A 110 -4.40 8.05 4.25
CA VAL A 110 -3.23 7.56 3.51
C VAL A 110 -2.84 8.59 2.46
N ILE A 111 -1.54 8.85 2.34
CA ILE A 111 -1.00 9.84 1.41
C ILE A 111 -1.43 9.54 -0.03
N GLY A 112 -1.91 10.57 -0.72
CA GLY A 112 -2.38 10.51 -2.11
C GLY A 112 -3.82 10.02 -2.28
N LEU A 113 -4.45 9.51 -1.22
CA LEU A 113 -5.77 8.91 -1.29
C LEU A 113 -6.76 9.58 -0.33
N THR A 114 -8.03 9.65 -0.72
CA THR A 114 -9.06 10.15 0.20
C THR A 114 -9.45 9.07 1.20
N THR A 115 -9.49 9.40 2.50
CA THR A 115 -9.87 8.45 3.57
C THR A 115 -11.26 7.87 3.33
N LEU A 116 -12.20 8.68 2.83
CA LEU A 116 -13.55 8.23 2.49
C LEU A 116 -13.54 7.12 1.44
N ASP A 117 -12.77 7.31 0.37
CA ASP A 117 -12.65 6.33 -0.70
C ASP A 117 -11.96 5.04 -0.25
N VAL A 118 -10.88 5.18 0.53
CA VAL A 118 -10.16 4.02 1.10
C VAL A 118 -11.10 3.20 1.99
N LYS A 119 -11.84 3.85 2.90
CA LYS A 119 -12.83 3.17 3.75
C LYS A 119 -13.92 2.52 2.90
N ARG A 120 -14.47 3.22 1.91
CA ARG A 120 -15.55 2.71 1.05
C ARG A 120 -15.12 1.46 0.26
N ARG A 121 -13.88 1.42 -0.23
CA ARG A 121 -13.37 0.33 -1.07
C ARG A 121 -12.68 -0.79 -0.30
N ALA A 122 -12.38 -0.59 0.98
CA ALA A 122 -11.78 -1.62 1.81
C ALA A 122 -12.60 -2.92 1.77
N ILE A 123 -11.89 -4.04 1.75
CA ILE A 123 -12.46 -5.37 1.62
C ILE A 123 -12.59 -5.96 3.02
N ASP A 124 -13.79 -6.41 3.36
CA ASP A 124 -14.03 -7.17 4.59
C ASP A 124 -13.61 -8.63 4.35
N MET A 125 -12.68 -9.10 5.17
CA MET A 125 -12.10 -10.44 5.13
C MET A 125 -12.45 -11.17 6.41
N ASP A 126 -12.85 -12.44 6.33
CA ASP A 126 -12.87 -13.31 7.50
C ASP A 126 -11.58 -14.13 7.51
N VAL A 127 -10.70 -13.83 8.45
CA VAL A 127 -9.35 -14.38 8.48
C VAL A 127 -9.29 -15.50 9.53
N PRO A 128 -8.95 -16.75 9.15
CA PRO A 128 -8.85 -17.84 10.11
C PRO A 128 -8.01 -17.47 11.33
N GLU A 129 -8.52 -17.78 12.52
CA GLU A 129 -7.89 -17.51 13.82
C GLU A 129 -7.70 -16.02 14.22
N ILE A 130 -8.08 -15.08 13.36
CA ILE A 130 -8.08 -13.63 13.63
C ILE A 130 -9.52 -13.09 13.71
N GLY A 131 -10.39 -13.59 12.83
CA GLY A 131 -11.76 -13.12 12.67
C GLY A 131 -11.90 -12.01 11.62
N PRO A 132 -12.96 -11.18 11.70
CA PRO A 132 -13.26 -10.19 10.67
C PRO A 132 -12.23 -9.06 10.65
N LEU A 133 -11.70 -8.77 9.47
CA LEU A 133 -10.69 -7.75 9.26
C LEU A 133 -11.06 -6.92 8.04
N ARG A 134 -11.01 -5.59 8.17
CA ARG A 134 -11.23 -4.69 7.04
C ARG A 134 -9.88 -4.23 6.49
N VAL A 135 -9.58 -4.59 5.24
CA VAL A 135 -8.27 -4.38 4.63
C VAL A 135 -8.36 -3.43 3.44
N MET A 136 -7.42 -2.50 3.34
CA MET A 136 -7.28 -1.61 2.20
C MET A 136 -7.26 -2.41 0.88
N HIS A 137 -8.03 -1.93 -0.10
CA HIS A 137 -8.13 -2.61 -1.39
C HIS A 137 -6.74 -2.73 -2.07
N PRO A 138 -6.39 -3.87 -2.68
CA PRO A 138 -5.08 -4.11 -3.33
C PRO A 138 -4.59 -2.98 -4.25
N ILE A 139 -5.45 -2.50 -5.15
CA ILE A 139 -5.12 -1.37 -6.04
C ILE A 139 -4.85 -0.07 -5.27
N ASP A 140 -5.57 0.20 -4.18
CA ASP A 140 -5.30 1.38 -3.35
C ASP A 140 -3.96 1.23 -2.60
N VAL A 141 -3.57 0.00 -2.22
CA VAL A 141 -2.24 -0.27 -1.65
C VAL A 141 -1.14 0.06 -2.66
N LEU A 142 -1.27 -0.39 -3.91
CA LEU A 142 -0.34 -0.05 -5.00
C LEU A 142 -0.24 1.47 -5.18
N ASP A 143 -1.37 2.16 -5.25
CA ASP A 143 -1.43 3.61 -5.43
C ASP A 143 -0.74 4.35 -4.27
N SER A 144 -1.00 3.92 -3.03
CA SER A 144 -0.32 4.43 -1.84
C SER A 144 1.21 4.23 -1.90
N ARG A 145 1.70 3.07 -2.37
CA ARG A 145 3.16 2.84 -2.46
C ARG A 145 3.81 3.74 -3.51
N ILE A 146 3.12 3.99 -4.62
CA ILE A 146 3.57 4.95 -5.63
C ILE A 146 3.63 6.34 -5.04
N HIS A 147 2.56 6.81 -4.39
CA HIS A 147 2.54 8.12 -3.75
C HIS A 147 3.59 8.28 -2.65
N ASN A 148 3.89 7.23 -1.89
CA ASN A 148 4.97 7.27 -0.90
C ASN A 148 6.33 7.52 -1.55
N LEU A 149 6.69 6.78 -2.60
CA LEU A 149 7.94 7.01 -3.34
C LEU A 149 7.94 8.40 -3.97
N ASP A 150 6.78 8.85 -4.41
CA ASP A 150 6.63 10.07 -5.18
C ASP A 150 6.75 11.32 -4.31
N LEU A 151 6.08 11.33 -3.17
CA LEU A 151 5.89 12.51 -2.34
C LEU A 151 6.80 12.51 -1.10
N LEU A 152 7.31 11.35 -0.66
CA LEU A 152 8.10 11.22 0.57
C LEU A 152 9.55 10.85 0.28
N PRO A 153 10.50 11.81 0.33
CA PRO A 153 11.92 11.53 0.11
C PRO A 153 12.46 10.38 0.97
N GLY A 154 12.04 10.29 2.23
CA GLY A 154 12.47 9.24 3.16
C GLY A 154 12.03 7.82 2.77
N LYS A 155 11.03 7.67 1.89
CA LYS A 155 10.57 6.37 1.40
C LYS A 155 11.28 5.93 0.11
N ARG A 156 12.15 6.76 -0.48
CA ARG A 156 12.90 6.47 -1.71
C ARG A 156 14.18 5.64 -1.45
N ASN A 157 14.08 4.64 -0.59
CA ASN A 157 15.15 3.71 -0.26
C ASN A 157 14.89 2.33 -0.89
N ALA A 158 15.85 1.40 -0.76
CA ALA A 158 15.74 0.07 -1.35
C ALA A 158 14.45 -0.67 -0.93
N ALA A 159 14.10 -0.62 0.35
CA ALA A 159 12.88 -1.25 0.86
C ALA A 159 11.61 -0.61 0.27
N GLY A 160 11.53 0.72 0.18
CA GLY A 160 10.38 1.41 -0.41
C GLY A 160 10.21 1.11 -1.90
N ILE A 161 11.31 1.03 -2.65
CA ILE A 161 11.31 0.63 -4.06
C ILE A 161 10.83 -0.82 -4.20
N ALA A 162 11.37 -1.73 -3.37
CA ALA A 162 10.95 -3.13 -3.34
C ALA A 162 9.47 -3.28 -2.98
N GLN A 163 8.94 -2.49 -2.04
CA GLN A 163 7.52 -2.47 -1.70
C GLN A 163 6.65 -2.01 -2.88
N GLY A 164 7.09 -1.02 -3.64
CA GLY A 164 6.38 -0.57 -4.84
C GLY A 164 6.30 -1.66 -5.91
N ALA A 165 7.41 -2.34 -6.18
CA ALA A 165 7.44 -3.47 -7.10
C ALA A 165 6.60 -4.67 -6.60
N LEU A 166 6.69 -4.99 -5.31
CA LEU A 166 5.90 -6.04 -4.67
C LEU A 166 4.40 -5.73 -4.72
N ALA A 167 3.99 -4.47 -4.54
CA ALA A 167 2.61 -4.07 -4.67
C ALA A 167 2.06 -4.31 -6.09
N THR A 168 2.86 -4.05 -7.14
CA THR A 168 2.46 -4.38 -8.52
C THR A 168 2.26 -5.89 -8.70
N ALA A 169 3.19 -6.72 -8.21
CA ALA A 169 3.07 -8.17 -8.27
C ALA A 169 1.85 -8.69 -7.48
N MET A 170 1.58 -8.09 -6.32
CA MET A 170 0.42 -8.41 -5.49
C MET A 170 -0.90 -8.06 -6.19
N VAL A 171 -0.98 -6.89 -6.85
CA VAL A 171 -2.16 -6.53 -7.64
C VAL A 171 -2.34 -7.47 -8.83
N ARG A 172 -1.26 -7.95 -9.46
CA ARG A 172 -1.36 -8.99 -10.51
C ARG A 172 -2.05 -10.24 -9.99
N ALA A 173 -1.56 -10.79 -8.88
CA ALA A 173 -2.13 -11.98 -8.27
C ALA A 173 -3.60 -11.76 -7.86
N PHE A 174 -3.93 -10.59 -7.31
CA PHE A 174 -5.31 -10.24 -6.97
C PHE A 174 -6.23 -10.19 -8.19
N ILE A 175 -5.78 -9.58 -9.30
CA ILE A 175 -6.58 -9.51 -10.53
C ILE A 175 -6.77 -10.91 -11.13
N SER A 176 -5.73 -11.74 -11.16
CA SER A 176 -5.84 -13.14 -11.59
C SER A 176 -6.84 -13.91 -10.73
N HIS A 177 -6.81 -13.75 -9.41
CA HIS A 177 -7.78 -14.38 -8.50
C HIS A 177 -9.22 -13.90 -8.76
N GLU A 178 -9.44 -12.59 -8.91
CA GLU A 178 -10.76 -12.02 -9.21
C GLU A 178 -11.27 -12.44 -10.60
N LEU A 179 -10.36 -12.58 -11.57
CA LEU A 179 -10.66 -13.07 -12.90
C LEU A 179 -11.13 -14.54 -12.86
N GLU A 180 -10.44 -15.40 -12.14
CA GLU A 180 -10.80 -16.82 -11.98
C GLU A 180 -12.13 -17.00 -11.24
N SER A 181 -12.31 -16.24 -10.15
CA SER A 181 -13.45 -16.38 -9.23
C SER A 181 -14.73 -15.69 -9.73
N ARG A 182 -14.62 -14.57 -10.44
CA ARG A 182 -15.77 -13.68 -10.78
C ARG A 182 -15.82 -13.29 -12.25
N GLY A 183 -14.84 -13.70 -13.05
CA GLY A 183 -14.80 -13.53 -14.49
C GLY A 183 -14.33 -12.15 -14.97
N GLU A 184 -14.16 -12.04 -16.28
CA GLU A 184 -13.55 -10.89 -16.94
C GLU A 184 -14.26 -9.56 -16.67
N ARG A 185 -15.59 -9.56 -16.47
CA ARG A 185 -16.32 -8.31 -16.22
C ARG A 185 -15.82 -7.59 -14.97
N VAL A 186 -15.49 -8.33 -13.91
CA VAL A 186 -14.95 -7.75 -12.67
C VAL A 186 -13.48 -7.37 -12.88
N ALA A 187 -12.68 -8.28 -13.44
CA ALA A 187 -11.27 -8.04 -13.70
C ALA A 187 -11.04 -6.83 -14.64
N LEU A 188 -11.91 -6.58 -15.61
CA LEU A 188 -11.86 -5.40 -16.49
C LEU A 188 -12.02 -4.09 -15.71
N LYS A 189 -12.90 -4.05 -14.71
CA LYS A 189 -13.05 -2.86 -13.85
C LYS A 189 -11.78 -2.62 -13.01
N LEU A 190 -11.12 -3.69 -12.58
CA LEU A 190 -9.86 -3.61 -11.85
C LEU A 190 -8.72 -3.15 -12.77
N LEU A 191 -8.67 -3.66 -14.00
CA LEU A 191 -7.74 -3.23 -15.05
C LEU A 191 -7.86 -1.73 -15.33
N GLU A 192 -9.08 -1.22 -15.47
CA GLU A 192 -9.30 0.21 -15.70
C GLU A 192 -8.82 1.07 -14.52
N ARG A 193 -8.96 0.58 -13.29
CA ARG A 193 -8.39 1.27 -12.10
C ARG A 193 -6.86 1.25 -12.12
N VAL A 194 -6.24 0.13 -12.47
CA VAL A 194 -4.77 0.06 -12.63
C VAL A 194 -4.29 1.01 -13.74
N ALA A 195 -5.02 1.08 -14.85
CA ALA A 195 -4.72 1.99 -15.95
C ALA A 195 -4.81 3.46 -15.50
N ALA A 196 -5.79 3.82 -14.66
CA ALA A 196 -5.90 5.15 -14.08
C ALA A 196 -4.68 5.49 -13.20
N VAL A 197 -4.29 4.57 -12.29
CA VAL A 197 -3.08 4.72 -11.45
C VAL A 197 -1.83 4.88 -12.32
N ALA A 198 -1.66 4.05 -13.35
CA ALA A 198 -0.51 4.12 -14.26
C ALA A 198 -0.40 5.46 -15.02
N ALA A 199 -1.53 6.13 -15.23
CA ALA A 199 -1.63 7.39 -15.95
C ALA A 199 -1.43 8.62 -15.05
N GLU A 200 -1.25 8.43 -13.74
CA GLU A 200 -1.02 9.55 -12.83
C GLU A 200 0.39 10.13 -12.97
N PRO A 201 0.56 11.47 -12.81
CA PRO A 201 1.88 12.09 -12.89
C PRO A 201 2.90 11.51 -11.91
N GLY A 202 2.46 11.08 -10.72
CA GLY A 202 3.30 10.41 -9.73
C GLY A 202 3.78 9.04 -10.22
N ALA A 203 2.86 8.19 -10.68
CA ALA A 203 3.20 6.89 -11.26
C ALA A 203 4.13 7.01 -12.47
N VAL A 204 3.87 7.96 -13.36
CA VAL A 204 4.74 8.26 -14.52
C VAL A 204 6.16 8.64 -14.06
N ARG A 205 6.29 9.47 -13.03
CA ARG A 205 7.60 9.85 -12.48
C ARG A 205 8.30 8.66 -11.83
N ILE A 206 7.59 7.86 -11.04
CA ILE A 206 8.13 6.66 -10.39
C ILE A 206 8.58 5.62 -11.41
N PHE A 207 7.83 5.42 -12.49
CA PHE A 207 8.26 4.59 -13.62
C PHE A 207 9.59 5.09 -14.21
N LEU A 208 9.72 6.39 -14.48
CA LEU A 208 10.94 6.95 -15.07
C LEU A 208 12.15 6.90 -14.13
N LEU A 209 11.95 6.93 -12.81
CA LEU A 209 13.01 6.93 -11.81
C LEU A 209 13.44 5.52 -11.39
N TYR A 210 12.48 4.61 -11.24
CA TYR A 210 12.68 3.32 -10.58
C TYR A 210 12.19 2.12 -11.41
N GLY A 211 11.59 2.34 -12.58
CA GLY A 211 11.11 1.26 -13.45
C GLY A 211 9.85 0.54 -12.94
N ILE A 212 9.20 1.04 -11.89
CA ILE A 212 7.97 0.45 -11.36
C ILE A 212 6.81 0.86 -12.27
N ASP A 213 6.23 -0.11 -12.98
CA ASP A 213 5.12 0.10 -13.90
C ASP A 213 3.84 -0.57 -13.37
N PRO A 214 2.79 0.19 -13.00
CA PRO A 214 1.52 -0.39 -12.57
C PRO A 214 0.86 -1.27 -13.64
N LEU A 215 1.09 -1.00 -14.93
CA LEU A 215 0.51 -1.80 -16.02
C LEU A 215 1.03 -3.24 -16.03
N ASN A 216 2.19 -3.52 -15.43
CA ASN A 216 2.71 -4.89 -15.28
C ASN A 216 1.83 -5.76 -14.36
N ALA A 217 0.90 -5.16 -13.61
CA ALA A 217 -0.10 -5.88 -12.85
C ALA A 217 -1.16 -6.56 -13.74
N ILE A 218 -1.19 -6.26 -15.05
CA ILE A 218 -2.19 -6.81 -15.98
C ILE A 218 -1.55 -7.95 -16.79
N ALA A 219 -2.01 -9.17 -16.52
CA ALA A 219 -1.76 -10.34 -17.35
C ALA A 219 -2.79 -10.36 -18.50
N LEU A 220 -2.52 -9.63 -19.58
CA LEU A 220 -3.48 -9.46 -20.68
C LEU A 220 -3.89 -10.80 -21.29
N GLU A 221 -2.94 -11.74 -21.36
CA GLU A 221 -3.11 -13.12 -21.81
C GLU A 221 -4.20 -13.91 -21.07
N ASP A 222 -4.55 -13.52 -19.84
CA ASP A 222 -5.57 -14.20 -19.05
C ASP A 222 -7.00 -13.74 -19.43
N PHE A 223 -7.15 -12.59 -20.10
CA PHE A 223 -8.45 -12.06 -20.55
C PHE A 223 -8.86 -12.64 -21.92
N ARG A 224 -9.28 -13.90 -21.96
CA ARG A 224 -9.48 -14.65 -23.21
C ARG A 224 -10.76 -14.33 -23.99
N THR A 225 -11.80 -13.83 -23.33
CA THR A 225 -13.15 -13.70 -23.93
C THR A 225 -13.42 -12.30 -24.51
N ASN A 226 -12.63 -11.29 -24.14
CA ASN A 226 -12.84 -9.92 -24.59
C ASN A 226 -11.87 -9.50 -25.71
N ALA A 227 -12.20 -9.82 -26.96
CA ALA A 227 -11.39 -9.43 -28.12
C ALA A 227 -11.17 -7.91 -28.25
N ALA A 228 -12.14 -7.09 -27.82
CA ALA A 228 -12.03 -5.63 -27.88
C ALA A 228 -11.01 -5.08 -26.87
N LEU A 229 -10.79 -5.77 -25.74
CA LEU A 229 -9.71 -5.44 -24.83
C LEU A 229 -8.35 -5.51 -25.55
N HIS A 230 -8.07 -6.64 -26.20
CA HIS A 230 -6.79 -6.89 -26.87
C HIS A 230 -6.55 -5.98 -28.07
N THR A 231 -7.57 -5.85 -28.93
CA THR A 231 -7.43 -5.17 -30.23
C THR A 231 -7.57 -3.66 -30.16
N LYS A 232 -8.23 -3.14 -29.13
CA LYS A 232 -8.55 -1.71 -29.04
C LYS A 232 -8.18 -1.11 -27.70
N ARG A 233 -8.76 -1.61 -26.59
CA ARG A 233 -8.67 -0.89 -25.31
C ARG A 233 -7.27 -0.92 -24.71
N TRP A 234 -6.59 -2.06 -24.72
CA TRP A 234 -5.23 -2.18 -24.21
C TRP A 234 -4.22 -1.35 -25.01
N PRO A 235 -4.19 -1.40 -26.36
CA PRO A 235 -3.39 -0.47 -27.14
C PRO A 235 -3.62 1.00 -26.77
N GLN A 236 -4.88 1.43 -26.62
CA GLN A 236 -5.21 2.80 -26.19
C GLN A 236 -4.64 3.16 -24.81
N ILE A 237 -4.77 2.26 -23.83
CA ILE A 237 -4.21 2.47 -22.48
C ILE A 237 -2.69 2.61 -22.56
N THR A 238 -2.02 1.70 -23.25
CA THR A 238 -0.54 1.71 -23.36
C THR A 238 -0.03 2.94 -24.11
N GLU A 239 -0.72 3.38 -25.17
CA GLU A 239 -0.39 4.60 -25.91
C GLU A 239 -0.56 5.85 -25.03
N GLN A 240 -1.68 5.95 -24.32
CA GLN A 240 -1.95 7.07 -23.41
C GLN A 240 -0.85 7.20 -22.34
N VAL A 241 -0.53 6.10 -21.65
CA VAL A 241 0.49 6.10 -20.60
C VAL A 241 1.88 6.37 -21.19
N SER A 242 2.19 5.82 -22.36
CA SER A 242 3.47 6.07 -23.06
C SER A 242 3.63 7.54 -23.46
N ALA A 243 2.56 8.18 -23.97
CA ALA A 243 2.57 9.59 -24.33
C ALA A 243 2.84 10.48 -23.10
N GLN A 244 2.24 10.16 -21.94
CA GLN A 244 2.50 10.87 -20.69
C GLN A 244 3.95 10.69 -20.20
N ARG A 245 4.50 9.47 -20.29
CA ARG A 245 5.90 9.19 -19.97
C ARG A 245 6.86 9.99 -20.83
N GLU A 246 6.61 10.04 -22.13
CA GLU A 246 7.43 10.81 -23.06
C GLU A 246 7.35 12.32 -22.80
N LYS A 247 6.13 12.84 -22.54
CA LYS A 247 5.94 14.23 -22.13
C LYS A 247 6.74 14.56 -20.86
N MET A 248 6.64 13.73 -19.82
CA MET A 248 7.37 13.94 -18.56
C MET A 248 8.89 13.86 -18.76
N ARG A 249 9.37 12.90 -19.57
CA ARG A 249 10.80 12.75 -19.88
C ARG A 249 11.37 14.02 -20.51
N ARG A 250 10.67 14.62 -21.49
CA ARG A 250 11.07 15.89 -22.11
C ARG A 250 11.12 17.05 -21.12
N LEU A 251 10.16 17.13 -20.20
CA LEU A 251 10.13 18.14 -19.15
C LEU A 251 11.36 18.01 -18.21
N ILE A 252 11.68 16.79 -17.78
CA ILE A 252 12.85 16.51 -16.94
C ILE A 252 14.16 16.88 -17.66
N GLN A 253 14.29 16.54 -18.95
CA GLN A 253 15.48 16.88 -19.74
C GLN A 253 15.64 18.40 -19.91
N THR A 254 14.56 19.11 -20.23
CA THR A 254 14.56 20.58 -20.37
C THR A 254 14.91 21.28 -19.06
N ALA A 255 14.41 20.78 -17.94
CA ALA A 255 14.74 21.33 -16.63
C ALA A 255 16.24 21.15 -16.27
N LYS A 256 16.85 20.03 -16.71
CA LYS A 256 18.28 19.78 -16.52
C LYS A 256 19.16 20.65 -17.40
N SER A 257 18.76 20.94 -18.65
CA SER A 257 19.54 21.79 -19.56
C SER A 257 19.54 23.27 -19.15
N ARG A 258 18.47 23.76 -18.52
CA ARG A 258 18.38 25.15 -18.00
C ARG A 258 19.15 25.39 -16.70
N ARG A 259 19.58 24.34 -16.01
CA ARG A 259 20.35 24.40 -14.75
C ARG A 259 21.87 24.27 -14.96
N LYS A 260 22.30 24.00 -16.20
CA LYS A 260 23.69 24.03 -16.62
C LYS A 260 23.97 25.36 -17.31
#